data_AF-A0A4Q5XBT0-F1
#
_entry.id   AF-A0A4Q5XBT0-F1
#
_cell.length_a   1.000
_cell.length_b   1.000
_cell.length_c   1.000
_cell.angle_alpha   90.00
_cell.angle_beta   90.00
_cell.angle_gamma   90.00
#
_symmetry.space_group_name_H-M   'P 1'
#
loop_
_entity.id
_entity.type
_entity.pdbx_description
1 polymer ?
#
loop_
_entity_poly.entity_id
_entity_poly.type
_entity_poly.pdbx_seq_one_letter_code
_entity_poly.pdbx_strand_id
1 'polypeptide(L)'
;MPNALERAASEVMGAAKDVQAGFKGLTGVFMHLMEEHGRVGALIRRVALSEDLEVRAKLYPTIRTELLDHEKGELIAVYPELARFPETAAIAAAHAHHASELEAEILELDALSFNSGSWAPAFERLAKLVDEHVTIEEREYFPLAQKVLGEERAQQLLTTFEAAKKS
;
A
#
# COMPACT_ATOMS: atom_id res chain seq x y z
N MET A 1 -39.27 -6.61 -13.04
CA MET A 1 -37.89 -6.73 -13.53
C MET A 1 -37.22 -5.40 -13.21
N PRO A 2 -36.16 -5.36 -12.38
CA PRO A 2 -35.48 -4.11 -12.06
C PRO A 2 -34.88 -3.49 -13.32
N ASN A 3 -34.98 -2.16 -13.44
CA ASN A 3 -34.47 -1.43 -14.59
C ASN A 3 -32.94 -1.25 -14.51
N ALA A 4 -32.30 -0.83 -15.60
CA ALA A 4 -30.84 -0.73 -15.69
C ALA A 4 -30.23 0.23 -14.63
N LEU A 5 -30.95 1.28 -14.24
CA LEU A 5 -30.51 2.23 -13.21
C LEU A 5 -30.54 1.62 -11.82
N GLU A 6 -31.56 0.81 -11.50
CA GLU A 6 -31.68 0.11 -10.21
C GLU A 6 -30.62 -0.97 -10.03
N ARG A 7 -30.21 -1.62 -11.13
CA ARG A 7 -29.12 -2.60 -11.13
C ARG A 7 -27.77 -1.92 -10.91
N ALA A 8 -27.48 -0.85 -11.64
CA ALA A 8 -26.25 -0.07 -11.46
C ALA A 8 -26.15 0.53 -10.05
N ALA A 9 -27.26 1.05 -9.51
CA ALA A 9 -27.29 1.56 -8.13
C ALA A 9 -27.06 0.44 -7.10
N SER A 10 -27.63 -0.76 -7.30
CA SER A 10 -27.38 -1.90 -6.41
C SER A 10 -25.95 -2.42 -6.49
N GLU A 11 -25.34 -2.44 -7.67
CA GLU A 11 -23.94 -2.84 -7.86
C GLU A 11 -22.98 -1.87 -7.16
N VAL A 12 -23.19 -0.55 -7.32
CA VAL A 12 -22.42 0.48 -6.63
C VAL A 12 -22.59 0.38 -5.11
N MET A 13 -23.81 0.13 -4.63
CA MET A 13 -24.07 -0.02 -3.19
C MET A 13 -23.49 -1.31 -2.61
N GLY A 14 -23.47 -2.40 -3.39
CA GLY A 14 -22.82 -3.66 -3.03
C GLY A 14 -21.32 -3.49 -2.90
N ALA A 15 -20.67 -2.92 -3.92
CA ALA A 15 -19.23 -2.64 -3.90
C ALA A 15 -18.83 -1.72 -2.73
N ALA A 16 -19.62 -0.68 -2.43
CA ALA A 16 -19.37 0.20 -1.29
C ALA A 16 -19.51 -0.52 0.06
N LYS A 17 -20.48 -1.43 0.21
CA LYS A 17 -20.64 -2.25 1.42
C LYS A 17 -19.53 -3.27 1.58
N ASP A 18 -19.05 -3.87 0.50
CA ASP A 18 -17.97 -4.87 0.55
C ASP A 18 -16.63 -4.21 0.91
N VAL A 19 -16.35 -3.01 0.39
CA VAL A 19 -15.22 -2.18 0.82
C VAL A 19 -15.36 -1.82 2.30
N GLN A 20 -16.54 -1.33 2.72
CA GLN A 20 -16.78 -0.99 4.12
C GLN A 20 -16.69 -2.20 5.06
N ALA A 21 -17.04 -3.41 4.59
CA ALA A 21 -16.90 -4.65 5.33
C ALA A 21 -15.44 -5.10 5.44
N GLY A 22 -14.62 -4.90 4.40
CA GLY A 22 -13.18 -5.13 4.42
C GLY A 22 -12.45 -4.30 5.48
N PHE A 23 -12.86 -3.04 5.65
CA PHE A 23 -12.37 -2.19 6.76
C PHE A 23 -12.87 -2.62 8.14
N LYS A 24 -14.01 -3.33 8.24
CA LYS A 24 -14.77 -3.48 9.50
C LYS A 24 -14.18 -4.46 10.52
N GLY A 25 -13.01 -5.05 10.24
CA GLY A 25 -12.36 -6.00 11.14
C GLY A 25 -10.86 -5.81 11.32
N LEU A 26 -10.24 -4.86 10.60
CA LEU A 26 -8.82 -4.59 10.72
C LEU A 26 -8.55 -3.70 11.93
N THR A 27 -7.47 -4.00 12.64
CA THR A 27 -7.07 -3.35 13.89
C THR A 27 -5.54 -3.27 13.97
N GLY A 28 -5.02 -2.48 14.90
CA GLY A 28 -3.59 -2.38 15.12
C GLY A 28 -2.82 -1.99 13.85
N VAL A 29 -1.76 -2.74 13.55
CA VAL A 29 -0.87 -2.45 12.42
C VAL A 29 -1.59 -2.44 11.07
N PHE A 30 -2.56 -3.32 10.84
CA PHE A 30 -3.23 -3.40 9.53
C PHE A 30 -4.11 -2.19 9.24
N MET A 31 -4.86 -1.69 10.23
CA MET A 31 -5.62 -0.45 10.07
C MET A 31 -4.67 0.74 9.83
N HIS A 32 -3.55 0.78 10.55
CA HIS A 32 -2.56 1.83 10.38
C HIS A 32 -1.90 1.81 8.98
N LEU A 33 -1.55 0.64 8.46
CA LEU A 33 -1.02 0.48 7.11
C LEU A 33 -2.00 0.99 6.05
N MET A 34 -3.30 0.69 6.16
CA MET A 34 -4.32 1.25 5.26
C MET A 34 -4.39 2.79 5.29
N GLU A 35 -4.19 3.40 6.46
CA GLU A 35 -4.12 4.85 6.58
C GLU A 35 -2.88 5.40 5.86
N GLU A 36 -1.73 4.71 5.95
CA GLU A 36 -0.52 5.05 5.21
C GLU A 36 -0.73 4.93 3.69
N HIS A 37 -1.36 3.84 3.22
CA HIS A 37 -1.73 3.63 1.83
C HIS A 37 -2.58 4.78 1.28
N GLY A 38 -3.61 5.17 2.03
CA GLY A 38 -4.48 6.29 1.68
C GLY A 38 -3.72 7.61 1.55
N ARG A 39 -2.79 7.89 2.49
CA ARG A 39 -1.96 9.10 2.48
C ARG A 39 -1.00 9.13 1.29
N VAL A 40 -0.20 8.08 1.09
CA VAL A 40 0.80 8.04 0.01
C VAL A 40 0.12 8.00 -1.36
N GLY A 41 -0.99 7.26 -1.50
CA GLY A 41 -1.77 7.21 -2.73
C GLY A 41 -2.34 8.57 -3.13
N ALA A 42 -2.72 9.42 -2.16
CA ALA A 42 -3.16 10.79 -2.45
C ALA A 42 -2.02 11.68 -2.98
N LEU A 43 -0.81 11.53 -2.44
CA LEU A 43 0.38 12.23 -2.93
C LEU A 43 0.75 11.77 -4.34
N ILE A 44 0.76 10.46 -4.59
CA ILE A 44 1.04 9.86 -5.90
C ILE A 44 0.06 10.39 -6.95
N ARG A 45 -1.25 10.37 -6.66
CA ARG A 45 -2.28 10.90 -7.57
C ARG A 45 -2.05 12.38 -7.88
N ARG A 46 -1.65 13.19 -6.90
CA ARG A 46 -1.39 14.62 -7.12
C ARG A 46 -0.21 14.86 -8.07
N VAL A 47 0.83 14.04 -7.98
CA VAL A 47 1.97 14.10 -8.91
C VAL A 47 1.58 13.57 -10.29
N ALA A 48 0.86 12.45 -10.37
CA ALA A 48 0.43 11.85 -11.63
C ALA A 48 -0.49 12.76 -12.45
N LEU A 49 -1.34 13.57 -11.79
CA LEU A 49 -2.25 14.52 -12.45
C LEU A 49 -1.58 15.87 -12.78
N SER A 50 -0.28 16.03 -12.50
CA SER A 50 0.43 17.30 -12.68
C SER A 50 1.62 17.17 -13.63
N GLU A 51 1.72 18.10 -14.57
CA GLU A 51 2.92 18.27 -15.41
C GLU A 51 3.92 19.27 -14.80
N ASP A 52 3.59 19.85 -13.65
CA ASP A 52 4.41 20.88 -13.00
C ASP A 52 5.65 20.28 -12.33
N LEU A 53 6.82 20.78 -12.73
CA LEU A 53 8.11 20.41 -12.17
C LEU A 53 8.23 20.72 -10.68
N GLU A 54 7.64 21.82 -10.22
CA GLU A 54 7.67 22.18 -8.80
C GLU A 54 6.84 21.21 -7.96
N VAL A 55 5.72 20.70 -8.50
CA VAL A 55 4.90 19.68 -7.83
C VAL A 55 5.68 18.38 -7.70
N ARG A 56 6.36 17.93 -8.76
CA ARG A 56 7.22 16.74 -8.73
C ARG A 56 8.34 16.89 -7.70
N ALA A 57 9.10 17.98 -7.78
CA ALA A 57 10.24 18.24 -6.91
C ALA A 57 9.84 18.38 -5.44
N LYS A 58 8.64 18.89 -5.16
CA LYS A 58 8.13 19.05 -3.80
C LYS A 58 7.57 17.77 -3.20
N LEU A 59 6.81 16.98 -3.97
CA LEU A 59 6.05 15.85 -3.44
C LEU A 59 6.78 14.52 -3.57
N TYR A 60 7.58 14.31 -4.61
CA TYR A 60 8.27 13.04 -4.82
C TYR A 60 9.20 12.67 -3.65
N PRO A 61 10.01 13.57 -3.07
CA PRO A 61 10.84 13.22 -1.91
C PRO A 61 10.02 12.71 -0.73
N THR A 62 8.83 13.25 -0.51
CA THR A 62 7.91 12.78 0.54
C THR A 62 7.34 11.41 0.19
N ILE A 63 6.86 11.21 -1.04
CA ILE A 63 6.36 9.90 -1.51
C ILE A 63 7.43 8.83 -1.31
N ARG A 64 8.65 9.12 -1.76
CA ARG A 64 9.81 8.23 -1.65
C ARG A 64 10.08 7.83 -0.20
N THR A 65 10.16 8.80 0.71
CA THR A 65 10.38 8.51 2.14
C THR A 65 9.24 7.68 2.72
N GLU A 66 7.98 8.04 2.46
CA GLU A 66 6.84 7.29 2.99
C GLU A 66 6.83 5.84 2.47
N LEU A 67 7.11 5.61 1.18
CA LEU A 67 7.18 4.25 0.61
C LEU A 67 8.30 3.42 1.24
N LEU A 68 9.51 3.96 1.33
CA LEU A 68 10.66 3.22 1.87
C LEU A 68 10.52 2.94 3.37
N ASP A 69 10.04 3.93 4.14
CA ASP A 69 9.84 3.74 5.57
C ASP A 69 8.71 2.75 5.84
N HIS A 70 7.63 2.80 5.06
CA HIS A 70 6.51 1.86 5.13
C HIS A 70 6.98 0.42 4.88
N GLU A 71 7.59 0.18 3.71
CA GLU A 71 8.10 -1.13 3.29
C GLU A 71 9.09 -1.70 4.32
N LYS A 72 10.01 -0.87 4.81
CA LYS A 72 10.95 -1.27 5.87
C LYS A 72 10.23 -1.69 7.15
N GLY A 73 9.20 -0.96 7.56
CA GLY A 73 8.39 -1.29 8.71
C GLY A 73 7.74 -2.67 8.56
N GLU A 74 7.18 -2.95 7.39
CA GLU A 74 6.52 -4.20 7.07
C GLU A 74 7.49 -5.39 7.04
N LEU A 75 8.63 -5.24 6.36
CA LEU A 75 9.68 -6.26 6.25
C LEU A 75 10.32 -6.62 7.60
N ILE A 76 10.40 -5.66 8.54
CA ILE A 76 11.00 -5.90 9.85
C ILE A 76 9.97 -6.42 10.85
N ALA A 77 8.74 -5.90 10.84
CA ALA A 77 7.77 -6.16 11.90
C ALA A 77 6.65 -7.12 11.49
N VAL A 78 6.09 -6.97 10.28
CA VAL A 78 4.82 -7.61 9.91
C VAL A 78 5.04 -8.96 9.23
N TYR A 79 5.73 -8.96 8.09
CA TYR A 79 5.88 -10.16 7.28
C TYR A 79 6.71 -11.28 7.94
N PRO A 80 7.75 -10.99 8.75
CA PRO A 80 8.41 -12.03 9.54
C PRO A 80 7.47 -12.73 10.53
N GLU A 81 6.49 -12.02 11.08
CA GLU A 81 5.49 -12.64 11.96
C GLU A 81 4.54 -13.54 11.15
N LEU A 82 4.09 -13.08 9.98
CA LEU A 82 3.25 -13.87 9.08
C LEU A 82 3.94 -15.13 8.55
N ALA A 83 5.26 -15.09 8.37
CA ALA A 83 6.04 -16.25 7.95
C ALA A 83 6.01 -17.41 8.97
N ARG A 84 5.62 -17.15 10.22
CA ARG A 84 5.56 -18.16 11.30
C ARG A 84 4.31 -19.04 11.25
N PHE A 85 3.31 -18.65 10.47
CA PHE A 85 2.04 -19.34 10.35
C PHE A 85 1.90 -19.97 8.95
N PRO A 86 1.62 -21.28 8.83
CA PRO A 86 1.48 -21.94 7.54
C PRO A 86 0.48 -21.26 6.59
N GLU A 87 -0.59 -20.69 7.14
CA GLU A 87 -1.65 -20.00 6.40
C GLU A 87 -1.19 -18.72 5.70
N THR A 88 -0.17 -18.04 6.24
CA THR A 88 0.32 -16.74 5.73
C THR A 88 1.78 -16.78 5.28
N ALA A 89 2.46 -17.92 5.37
CA ALA A 89 3.87 -18.03 4.98
C ALA A 89 4.13 -17.73 3.50
N ALA A 90 3.21 -18.14 2.61
CA ALA A 90 3.32 -17.84 1.17
C ALA A 90 3.19 -16.34 0.88
N ILE A 91 2.39 -15.63 1.68
CA ILE A 91 2.19 -14.17 1.55
C ILE A 91 3.49 -13.43 1.87
N ALA A 92 4.18 -13.81 2.95
CA ALA A 92 5.45 -13.19 3.32
C ALA A 92 6.54 -13.36 2.25
N ALA A 93 6.58 -14.53 1.60
CA ALA A 93 7.51 -14.76 0.50
C ALA A 93 7.17 -13.92 -0.75
N ALA A 94 5.88 -13.78 -1.07
CA ALA A 94 5.42 -12.96 -2.20
C ALA A 94 5.71 -11.47 -1.97
N HIS A 95 5.41 -10.94 -0.78
CA HIS A 95 5.65 -9.53 -0.48
C HIS A 95 7.14 -9.17 -0.53
N ALA A 96 8.06 -10.03 -0.07
CA ALA A 96 9.49 -9.78 -0.19
C ALA A 96 9.98 -9.57 -1.64
N HIS A 97 9.28 -10.16 -2.63
CA HIS A 97 9.56 -9.89 -4.03
C HIS A 97 9.07 -8.50 -4.45
N HIS A 98 7.83 -8.15 -4.11
CA HIS A 98 7.26 -6.83 -4.39
C HIS A 98 8.08 -5.69 -3.76
N ALA A 99 8.57 -5.90 -2.54
CA ALA A 99 9.46 -4.99 -1.83
C ALA A 99 10.70 -4.63 -2.66
N SER A 100 11.37 -5.66 -3.19
CA SER A 100 12.57 -5.49 -4.01
C SER A 100 12.26 -4.81 -5.34
N GLU A 101 11.10 -5.04 -5.93
CA GLU A 101 10.65 -4.36 -7.16
C GLU A 101 10.37 -2.87 -6.88
N LEU A 102 9.73 -2.55 -5.75
CA LEU A 102 9.46 -1.19 -5.33
C LEU A 102 10.75 -0.40 -5.11
N GLU A 103 11.71 -0.97 -4.39
CA GLU A 103 13.02 -0.37 -4.18
C GLU A 103 13.76 -0.13 -5.50
N ALA A 104 13.68 -1.08 -6.45
CA ALA A 104 14.32 -0.94 -7.75
C ALA A 104 13.73 0.21 -8.59
N GLU A 105 12.40 0.34 -8.65
CA GLU A 105 11.74 1.44 -9.38
C GLU A 105 12.02 2.80 -8.71
N ILE A 106 12.09 2.85 -7.37
CA ILE A 106 12.50 4.07 -6.66
C ILE A 106 13.94 4.45 -7.01
N LEU A 107 14.88 3.50 -7.04
CA LEU A 107 16.27 3.75 -7.41
C LEU A 107 16.42 4.22 -8.86
N GLU A 108 15.64 3.67 -9.80
CA GLU A 108 15.62 4.16 -11.18
C GLU A 108 15.13 5.61 -11.22
N LEU A 109 14.03 5.91 -10.53
CA LEU A 109 13.42 7.23 -10.53
C LEU A 109 14.32 8.29 -9.85
N ASP A 110 15.04 7.92 -8.80
CA ASP A 110 16.05 8.75 -8.12
C ASP A 110 17.20 9.18 -9.05
N ALA A 111 17.53 8.34 -10.04
CA ALA A 111 18.59 8.63 -11.01
C ALA A 111 18.14 9.58 -12.14
N LEU A 112 16.84 9.89 -12.25
CA LEU A 112 16.27 10.71 -13.30
C LEU A 112 16.03 12.16 -12.84
N SER A 113 16.36 13.11 -13.70
CA SER A 113 15.94 14.50 -13.49
C SER A 113 14.44 14.64 -13.69
N PHE A 114 13.76 15.42 -12.83
CA PHE A 114 12.31 15.67 -12.93
C PHE A 114 11.85 16.24 -14.28
N ASN A 115 12.74 16.93 -15.00
CA ASN A 115 12.48 17.51 -16.32
C ASN A 115 12.84 16.60 -17.49
N SER A 116 13.37 15.40 -17.23
CA SER A 116 13.65 14.43 -18.27
C SER A 116 12.35 13.82 -18.80
N GLY A 117 12.31 13.53 -20.10
CA GLY A 117 11.16 12.85 -20.72
C GLY A 117 10.94 11.42 -20.19
N SER A 118 11.96 10.84 -19.54
CA SER A 118 11.91 9.50 -18.93
C SER A 118 11.28 9.49 -17.54
N TRP A 119 11.24 10.63 -16.85
CA TRP A 119 10.79 10.68 -15.45
C TRP A 119 9.30 10.34 -15.30
N ALA A 120 8.43 10.92 -16.13
CA ALA A 120 6.99 10.68 -16.02
C ALA A 120 6.60 9.22 -16.30
N PRO A 121 7.12 8.55 -17.36
CA PRO A 121 6.90 7.12 -17.56
C PRO A 121 7.42 6.26 -16.40
N ALA A 122 8.57 6.60 -15.81
CA ALA A 122 9.09 5.86 -14.65
C ALA A 122 8.21 6.06 -13.40
N PHE A 123 7.74 7.29 -13.15
CA PHE A 123 6.81 7.57 -12.06
C PHE A 123 5.47 6.85 -12.23
N GLU A 124 4.97 6.73 -13.46
CA GLU A 124 3.74 5.99 -13.76
C GLU A 124 3.89 4.49 -13.45
N ARG A 125 5.04 3.88 -13.74
CA ARG A 125 5.32 2.49 -13.36
C ARG A 125 5.36 2.31 -11.85
N LEU A 126 6.07 3.19 -11.13
CA LEU A 126 6.08 3.17 -9.67
C LEU A 126 4.66 3.30 -9.10
N ALA A 127 3.86 4.24 -9.62
CA ALA A 127 2.48 4.45 -9.18
C ALA A 127 1.61 3.21 -9.39
N LYS A 128 1.75 2.53 -10.53
CA LYS A 128 1.06 1.27 -10.83
C LYS A 128 1.49 0.15 -9.89
N LEU A 129 2.78 0.01 -9.64
CA LEU A 129 3.33 -1.00 -8.74
C LEU A 129 2.79 -0.83 -7.31
N VAL A 130 2.76 0.42 -6.82
CA VAL A 130 2.18 0.75 -5.50
C VAL A 130 0.67 0.43 -5.46
N ASP A 131 -0.09 0.75 -6.52
CA ASP A 131 -1.52 0.45 -6.59
C ASP A 131 -1.81 -1.06 -6.56
N GLU A 132 -1.01 -1.85 -7.28
CA GLU A 132 -1.09 -3.31 -7.29
C GLU A 132 -0.76 -3.90 -5.90
N HIS A 133 0.33 -3.44 -5.28
CA HIS A 133 0.74 -3.81 -3.93
C HIS A 133 -0.37 -3.54 -2.90
N VAL A 134 -0.82 -2.28 -2.81
CA VAL A 134 -1.88 -1.86 -1.88
C VAL A 134 -3.17 -2.65 -2.10
N THR A 135 -3.55 -2.88 -3.36
CA THR A 135 -4.77 -3.61 -3.70
C THR A 135 -4.73 -5.06 -3.19
N ILE A 136 -3.60 -5.75 -3.37
CA ILE A 136 -3.44 -7.13 -2.92
C ILE A 136 -3.46 -7.18 -1.40
N GLU A 137 -2.74 -6.27 -0.75
CA GLU A 137 -2.63 -6.25 0.70
C GLU A 137 -3.97 -6.01 1.38
N GLU A 138 -4.67 -4.97 0.97
CA GLU A 138 -5.95 -4.58 1.57
C GLU A 138 -7.05 -5.62 1.34
N ARG A 139 -7.03 -6.31 0.19
CA ARG A 139 -8.08 -7.28 -0.18
C ARG A 139 -7.81 -8.69 0.28
N GLU A 140 -6.54 -9.09 0.34
CA GLU A 140 -6.17 -10.49 0.55
C GLU A 140 -5.30 -10.65 1.78
N TYR A 141 -4.20 -9.91 1.88
CA TYR A 141 -3.18 -10.19 2.89
C TYR A 141 -3.63 -9.74 4.29
N PHE A 142 -4.04 -8.49 4.44
CA PHE A 142 -4.43 -7.94 5.73
C PHE A 142 -5.65 -8.64 6.33
N PRO A 143 -6.73 -8.96 5.58
CA PRO A 143 -7.85 -9.71 6.14
C PRO A 143 -7.45 -11.10 6.64
N LEU A 144 -6.62 -11.83 5.90
CA LEU A 144 -6.14 -13.14 6.32
C LEU A 144 -5.19 -13.04 7.52
N ALA A 145 -4.25 -12.09 7.47
CA ALA A 145 -3.29 -11.84 8.54
C ALA A 145 -3.99 -11.43 9.84
N GLN A 146 -4.96 -10.53 9.79
CA GLN A 146 -5.78 -10.13 10.94
C GLN A 146 -6.52 -11.32 11.54
N LYS A 147 -7.05 -12.23 10.71
CA LYS A 147 -7.74 -13.44 11.16
C LYS A 147 -6.80 -14.43 11.85
N VAL A 148 -5.59 -14.60 11.32
CA VAL A 148 -4.59 -15.55 11.85
C VAL A 148 -3.95 -15.02 13.14
N LEU A 149 -3.58 -13.74 13.17
CA LEU A 149 -2.89 -13.14 14.32
C LEU A 149 -3.84 -12.70 15.44
N GLY A 150 -5.06 -12.28 15.09
CA GLY A 150 -6.00 -11.67 16.03
C GLY A 150 -5.65 -10.24 16.40
N GLU A 151 -6.59 -9.58 17.10
CA GLU A 151 -6.52 -8.15 17.45
C GLU A 151 -5.34 -7.81 18.36
N GLU A 152 -5.12 -8.60 19.43
CA GLU A 152 -4.06 -8.32 20.40
C GLU A 152 -2.67 -8.31 19.73
N ARG A 153 -2.39 -9.31 18.89
CA ARG A 153 -1.10 -9.40 18.21
C ARG A 153 -0.93 -8.30 17.16
N ALA A 154 -1.98 -8.00 16.39
CA ALA A 154 -1.97 -6.88 15.44
C ALA A 154 -1.68 -5.54 16.15
N GLN A 155 -2.22 -5.34 17.36
CA GLN A 155 -1.98 -4.13 18.15
C GLN A 155 -0.54 -4.04 18.67
N GLN A 156 0.05 -5.16 19.08
CA GLN A 156 1.44 -5.22 19.50
C GLN A 156 2.39 -4.92 18.33
N LEU A 157 2.11 -5.48 17.16
CA LEU A 157 2.92 -5.27 15.95
C LEU A 157 3.00 -3.81 15.54
N LEU A 158 1.96 -3.01 15.78
CA LEU A 158 1.97 -1.57 15.47
C LEU A 158 3.14 -0.84 16.13
N THR A 159 3.45 -1.18 17.39
CA THR A 159 4.57 -0.54 18.09
C THR A 159 5.91 -0.92 17.47
N THR A 160 6.08 -2.19 17.10
CA THR A 160 7.30 -2.69 16.44
C THR A 160 7.46 -2.08 15.04
N PHE A 161 6.36 -1.99 14.29
CA PHE A 161 6.30 -1.36 12.98
C PHE A 161 6.78 0.09 13.04
N GLU A 162 6.17 0.91 13.91
CA GLU A 162 6.52 2.32 14.11
C GLU A 162 7.98 2.54 14.55
N ALA A 163 8.52 1.62 15.36
CA ALA A 163 9.92 1.65 15.75
C ALA A 163 10.85 1.30 14.58
N ALA A 164 10.47 0.30 13.76
CA ALA A 164 11.23 -0.14 12.61
C ALA A 164 11.38 0.95 11.55
N LYS A 165 10.31 1.72 11.27
CA LYS A 165 10.36 2.87 10.34
C LYS A 165 11.48 3.86 10.68
N LYS A 166 11.72 4.06 11.98
CA LYS A 166 12.64 5.10 12.52
C LYS A 166 14.06 4.60 12.76
N SER A 167 14.34 3.32 12.50
CA SER A 167 15.61 2.65 12.85
C SER A 167 16.78 2.92 11.91
#